data_AF-A0A7Y5RJ39-F1
#
_entry.id   AF-A0A7Y5RJ39-F1
#
_cell.length_a   1.000
_cell.length_b   1.000
_cell.length_c   1.000
_cell.angle_alpha   90.00
_cell.angle_beta   90.00
_cell.angle_gamma   90.00
#
_symmetry.space_group_name_H-M   'P 1'
#
loop_
_entity.id
_entity.type
_entity.pdbx_description
1 polymer ?
#
loop_
_entity_poly.entity_id
_entity_poly.type
_entity_poly.pdbx_seq_one_letter_code
_entity_poly.pdbx_strand_id
1 'polypeptide(L)'
;MTDNLSAAATDLWRSVALFVPKFVAFLVILLVGWFVAKAIGKAVDKVLERVGFDRAVERGGIKKALAKSQYDASGIVGKLVYYALLLFVLQLAFGVFGPNPISDLITGVIAFLPKAIVAIIIIVVASAIAAAVRELISNTLGGLSYGKVLANIASIFILGLGIIAALNQVGIATTVTTPVLIAVLATIAGILIVGVGGGLVRPMQSRWEQYLETMSQESGRIRAQVQQAPSVGEQARAARDRFDGSQQGSQRGEVGEEVPAPVQAQANADFYHDRPLGGATQATDVDGGYDARH
;
A
#
# COMPACT_ATOMS: atom_id res chain seq x y z
N MET A 1 -21.96 -45.31 -59.81
CA MET A 1 -22.44 -44.27 -58.86
C MET A 1 -22.99 -44.88 -57.56
N THR A 2 -23.57 -46.08 -57.59
CA THR A 2 -24.07 -46.81 -56.40
C THR A 2 -22.97 -47.27 -55.44
N ASP A 3 -21.76 -47.53 -55.94
CA ASP A 3 -20.63 -48.05 -55.14
C ASP A 3 -20.03 -46.98 -54.21
N ASN A 4 -20.19 -45.70 -54.55
CA ASN A 4 -19.76 -44.59 -53.71
C ASN A 4 -20.73 -44.37 -52.52
N LEU A 5 -22.00 -44.75 -52.68
CA LEU A 5 -23.02 -44.59 -51.66
C LEU A 5 -22.89 -45.66 -50.58
N SER A 6 -22.61 -46.90 -50.96
CA SER A 6 -22.35 -48.00 -50.01
C SER A 6 -21.04 -47.78 -49.25
N ALA A 7 -19.99 -47.28 -49.92
CA ALA A 7 -18.75 -46.88 -49.27
C ALA A 7 -18.97 -45.74 -48.24
N ALA A 8 -19.66 -44.67 -48.65
CA ALA A 8 -19.99 -43.56 -47.75
C ALA A 8 -20.85 -44.03 -46.56
N ALA A 9 -21.85 -44.89 -46.78
CA ALA A 9 -22.68 -45.43 -45.69
C ALA A 9 -21.87 -46.28 -44.69
N THR A 10 -20.91 -47.06 -45.19
CA THR A 10 -20.04 -47.89 -44.35
C THR A 10 -19.08 -47.04 -43.52
N ASP A 11 -18.52 -45.98 -44.09
CA ASP A 11 -17.65 -45.04 -43.37
C ASP A 11 -18.40 -44.23 -42.30
N LEU A 12 -19.65 -43.83 -42.59
CA LEU A 12 -20.53 -43.20 -41.60
C LEU A 12 -20.87 -44.17 -40.47
N TRP A 13 -21.20 -45.43 -40.78
CA TRP A 13 -21.50 -46.44 -39.78
C TRP A 13 -20.29 -46.72 -38.88
N ARG A 14 -19.10 -46.85 -39.46
CA ARG A 14 -17.86 -47.03 -38.71
C ARG A 14 -17.55 -45.85 -37.80
N SER A 15 -17.78 -44.62 -38.28
CA SER A 15 -17.60 -43.41 -37.48
C SER A 15 -18.57 -43.35 -36.29
N VAL A 16 -19.84 -43.71 -36.49
CA VAL A 16 -20.84 -43.81 -35.41
C VAL A 16 -20.47 -44.89 -34.41
N ALA A 17 -20.07 -46.07 -34.88
CA ALA A 17 -19.67 -47.18 -34.01
C ALA A 17 -18.46 -46.84 -33.12
N LEU A 18 -17.53 -46.01 -33.60
CA LEU A 18 -16.38 -45.51 -32.81
C LEU A 18 -16.73 -44.32 -31.90
N PHE A 19 -17.77 -43.55 -32.24
CA PHE A 19 -18.23 -42.40 -31.45
C PHE A 19 -19.04 -42.84 -30.22
N VAL A 20 -19.91 -43.85 -30.36
CA VAL A 20 -20.82 -44.29 -29.29
C VAL A 20 -20.09 -44.63 -27.98
N PRO A 21 -19.01 -45.43 -27.97
CA PRO A 21 -18.27 -45.73 -26.73
C PRO A 21 -17.68 -44.48 -26.07
N LYS A 22 -17.13 -43.55 -26.87
CA LYS A 22 -16.58 -42.28 -26.37
C LYS A 22 -17.67 -41.39 -25.78
N PHE A 23 -18.84 -41.34 -26.41
CA PHE A 23 -19.98 -40.60 -25.91
C PHE A 23 -20.52 -41.17 -24.60
N VAL A 24 -20.57 -42.50 -24.46
CA VAL A 24 -20.93 -43.13 -23.18
C VAL A 24 -19.92 -42.78 -22.10
N ALA A 25 -18.61 -42.86 -22.38
CA ALA A 25 -17.58 -42.45 -21.43
C ALA A 25 -17.70 -40.97 -21.03
N PHE A 26 -17.97 -40.07 -21.99
CA PHE A 26 -18.25 -38.65 -21.75
C PHE A 26 -19.41 -38.47 -20.76
N LEU A 27 -20.54 -39.15 -20.98
CA LEU A 27 -21.71 -39.07 -20.11
C LEU A 27 -21.43 -39.60 -18.71
N VAL A 28 -20.67 -40.69 -18.59
CA VAL A 28 -20.28 -41.25 -17.28
C VAL A 28 -19.42 -40.26 -16.51
N ILE A 29 -18.41 -39.66 -17.16
CA ILE A 29 -17.55 -38.65 -16.52
C ILE A 29 -18.38 -37.44 -16.08
N LEU A 30 -19.29 -36.96 -16.93
CA LEU A 30 -20.14 -35.81 -16.62
C LEU A 30 -21.05 -36.11 -15.42
N LEU A 31 -21.66 -37.30 -15.38
CA LEU A 31 -22.55 -37.72 -14.31
C LEU A 31 -21.79 -37.80 -12.98
N VAL A 32 -20.69 -38.55 -12.95
CA VAL A 32 -19.86 -38.72 -11.74
C VAL A 32 -19.28 -37.38 -11.28
N GLY A 33 -18.72 -36.62 -12.22
CA GLY A 33 -18.11 -35.33 -11.92
C GLY A 33 -19.12 -34.30 -11.42
N TRP A 34 -20.35 -34.29 -11.93
CA TRP A 34 -21.41 -33.42 -11.41
C TRP A 34 -21.73 -33.69 -9.93
N PHE A 35 -21.82 -34.96 -9.53
CA PHE A 35 -22.01 -35.32 -8.12
C PHE A 35 -20.85 -34.86 -7.25
N VAL A 36 -19.61 -35.07 -7.71
CA VAL A 36 -18.39 -34.65 -6.99
C VAL A 36 -18.34 -33.13 -6.85
N ALA A 37 -18.54 -32.38 -7.94
CA ALA A 37 -18.54 -30.92 -7.93
C ALA A 37 -19.61 -30.37 -6.97
N LYS A 38 -20.81 -30.97 -6.97
CA LYS A 38 -21.90 -30.59 -6.06
C LYS A 38 -21.54 -30.87 -4.60
N ALA A 39 -20.91 -32.00 -4.31
CA ALA A 39 -20.47 -32.33 -2.96
C ALA A 39 -19.41 -31.36 -2.45
N ILE A 40 -18.40 -31.05 -3.28
CA ILE A 40 -17.32 -30.12 -2.91
C ILE A 40 -17.88 -28.70 -2.77
N GLY A 41 -18.72 -28.22 -3.68
CA GLY A 41 -19.33 -26.89 -3.58
C GLY A 41 -20.10 -26.68 -2.28
N LYS A 42 -20.87 -27.70 -1.85
CA LYS A 42 -21.56 -27.70 -0.54
C LYS A 42 -20.59 -27.72 0.64
N ALA A 43 -19.51 -28.50 0.55
CA ALA A 43 -18.51 -28.55 1.60
C ALA A 43 -17.82 -27.18 1.78
N VAL A 44 -17.46 -26.52 0.67
CA VAL A 44 -16.87 -25.18 0.69
C VAL A 44 -17.81 -24.15 1.29
N ASP A 45 -19.08 -24.12 0.86
CA ASP A 45 -20.09 -23.23 1.43
C ASP A 45 -20.18 -23.36 2.95
N LYS A 46 -20.30 -24.60 3.45
CA LYS A 46 -20.37 -24.89 4.88
C LYS A 46 -19.10 -24.52 5.65
N VAL A 47 -17.93 -24.66 5.03
CA VAL A 47 -16.66 -24.23 5.62
C VAL A 47 -16.60 -22.71 5.70
N LEU A 48 -17.00 -22.00 4.65
CA LEU A 48 -17.02 -20.53 4.60
C LEU A 48 -17.99 -19.92 5.62
N GLU A 49 -19.18 -20.50 5.74
CA GLU A 49 -20.15 -20.13 6.77
C GLU A 49 -19.56 -20.33 8.17
N ARG A 50 -18.90 -21.48 8.41
CA ARG A 50 -18.29 -21.81 9.71
C ARG A 50 -17.14 -20.88 10.11
N VAL A 51 -16.32 -20.43 9.16
CA VAL A 51 -15.27 -19.43 9.43
C VAL A 51 -15.83 -18.01 9.58
N GLY A 52 -17.14 -17.82 9.38
CA GLY A 52 -17.80 -16.52 9.52
C GLY A 52 -17.47 -15.56 8.37
N PHE A 53 -17.27 -16.09 7.15
CA PHE A 53 -17.01 -15.28 5.96
C PHE A 53 -18.11 -14.23 5.74
N ASP A 54 -19.38 -14.59 5.97
CA ASP A 54 -20.51 -13.67 5.81
C ASP A 54 -20.37 -12.45 6.73
N ARG A 55 -19.99 -12.67 8.00
CA ARG A 55 -19.76 -11.58 8.96
C ARG A 55 -18.59 -10.68 8.56
N ALA A 56 -17.53 -11.24 7.99
CA ALA A 56 -16.39 -10.45 7.51
C ALA A 56 -16.79 -9.55 6.34
N VAL A 57 -17.59 -10.07 5.41
CA VAL A 57 -18.09 -9.34 4.23
C VAL A 57 -19.11 -8.27 4.63
N GLU A 58 -19.99 -8.56 5.59
CA GLU A 58 -20.96 -7.59 6.12
C GLU A 58 -20.28 -6.38 6.77
N ARG A 59 -19.21 -6.61 7.55
CA ARG A 59 -18.42 -5.55 8.19
C ARG A 59 -17.64 -4.71 7.17
N GLY A 60 -17.26 -5.29 6.03
CA GLY A 60 -16.51 -4.63 4.96
C GLY A 60 -17.32 -3.63 4.11
N GLY A 61 -18.57 -3.33 4.46
CA GLY A 61 -19.39 -2.35 3.72
C GLY A 61 -19.99 -2.85 2.41
N ILE A 62 -19.75 -4.12 2.05
CA ILE A 62 -20.30 -4.79 0.85
C ILE A 62 -21.80 -5.10 1.03
N LYS A 63 -22.33 -4.91 2.25
CA LYS A 63 -23.74 -5.14 2.63
C LYS A 63 -24.74 -4.53 1.65
N LYS A 64 -24.53 -3.32 1.15
CA LYS A 64 -25.45 -2.69 0.17
C LYS A 64 -25.43 -3.36 -1.21
N ALA A 65 -24.27 -3.89 -1.64
CA ALA A 65 -24.15 -4.60 -2.92
C ALA A 65 -24.77 -6.01 -2.84
N LEU A 66 -24.66 -6.66 -1.68
CA LEU A 66 -25.20 -8.00 -1.43
C LEU A 66 -26.67 -8.01 -0.96
N ALA A 67 -27.18 -6.93 -0.36
CA ALA A 67 -28.56 -6.85 0.14
C ALA A 67 -29.64 -7.00 -0.95
N LYS A 68 -29.27 -6.85 -2.23
CA LYS A 68 -30.17 -7.13 -3.37
C LYS A 68 -30.18 -8.61 -3.79
N SER A 69 -29.31 -9.45 -3.23
CA SER A 69 -29.21 -10.88 -3.52
C SER A 69 -29.91 -11.69 -2.42
N GLN A 70 -30.63 -12.75 -2.81
CA GLN A 70 -31.22 -13.74 -1.90
C GLN A 70 -30.18 -14.75 -1.35
N TYR A 71 -28.89 -14.55 -1.65
CA TYR A 71 -27.81 -15.46 -1.29
C TYR A 71 -26.76 -14.74 -0.43
N ASP A 72 -26.35 -15.41 0.65
CA ASP A 72 -25.23 -15.00 1.51
C ASP A 72 -23.89 -15.09 0.77
N ALA A 73 -22.86 -14.43 1.32
CA ALA A 73 -21.56 -14.33 0.66
C ALA A 73 -20.88 -15.70 0.52
N SER A 74 -20.99 -16.56 1.53
CA SER A 74 -20.51 -17.95 1.50
C SER A 74 -21.15 -18.75 0.38
N GLY A 75 -22.48 -18.62 0.21
CA GLY A 75 -23.26 -19.35 -0.78
C GLY A 75 -22.91 -18.93 -2.21
N ILE A 76 -22.63 -17.64 -2.43
CA ILE A 76 -22.14 -17.16 -3.73
C ILE A 76 -20.78 -17.78 -4.05
N VAL A 77 -19.85 -17.80 -3.09
CA VAL A 77 -18.53 -18.41 -3.31
C VAL A 77 -18.63 -19.93 -3.49
N GLY A 78 -19.45 -20.62 -2.70
CA GLY A 78 -19.70 -22.06 -2.86
C GLY A 78 -20.26 -22.41 -4.24
N LYS A 79 -21.18 -21.60 -4.77
CA LYS A 79 -21.66 -21.73 -6.16
C LYS A 79 -20.58 -21.45 -7.19
N LEU A 80 -19.75 -20.42 -6.99
CA LEU A 80 -18.64 -20.11 -7.87
C LEU A 80 -17.67 -21.30 -7.95
N VAL A 81 -17.35 -21.91 -6.81
CA VAL A 81 -16.51 -23.11 -6.75
C VAL A 81 -17.19 -24.31 -7.40
N TYR A 82 -18.51 -24.50 -7.21
CA TYR A 82 -19.26 -25.53 -7.91
C TYR A 82 -19.17 -25.39 -9.44
N TYR A 83 -19.40 -24.19 -9.98
CA TYR A 83 -19.30 -23.96 -11.42
C TYR A 83 -17.86 -24.06 -11.93
N ALA A 84 -16.88 -23.61 -11.15
CA ALA A 84 -15.46 -23.81 -11.45
C ALA A 84 -15.11 -25.29 -11.59
N LEU A 85 -15.49 -26.13 -10.62
CA LEU A 85 -15.27 -27.58 -10.66
C LEU A 85 -16.06 -28.23 -11.80
N LEU A 86 -17.27 -27.76 -12.09
CA LEU A 86 -18.03 -28.23 -13.22
C LEU A 86 -17.31 -27.96 -14.54
N LEU A 87 -16.61 -26.83 -14.70
CA LEU A 87 -15.76 -26.58 -15.87
C LEU A 87 -14.62 -27.60 -15.98
N PHE A 88 -13.96 -27.94 -14.87
CA PHE A 88 -12.92 -28.99 -14.88
C PHE A 88 -13.49 -30.34 -15.30
N VAL A 89 -14.65 -30.72 -14.76
CA VAL A 89 -15.36 -31.94 -15.16
C VAL A 89 -15.70 -31.92 -16.64
N LEU A 90 -16.17 -30.78 -17.15
CA LEU A 90 -16.52 -30.60 -18.55
C LEU A 90 -15.29 -30.71 -19.46
N GLN A 91 -14.16 -30.14 -19.05
CA GLN A 91 -12.86 -30.29 -19.74
C GLN A 91 -12.45 -31.76 -19.83
N LEU A 92 -12.49 -32.49 -18.70
CA LEU A 92 -12.14 -33.90 -18.64
C LEU A 92 -13.08 -34.75 -19.51
N ALA A 93 -14.37 -34.44 -19.50
CA ALA A 93 -15.35 -35.13 -20.32
C ALA A 93 -15.07 -34.90 -21.81
N PHE A 94 -14.91 -33.65 -22.24
CA PHE A 94 -14.59 -33.33 -23.65
C PHE A 94 -13.21 -33.86 -24.08
N GLY A 95 -12.27 -34.02 -23.16
CA GLY A 95 -10.97 -34.62 -23.41
C GLY A 95 -11.03 -36.06 -23.95
N VAL A 96 -12.12 -36.80 -23.68
CA VAL A 96 -12.34 -38.17 -24.22
C VAL A 96 -12.40 -38.17 -25.75
N PHE A 97 -12.84 -37.07 -26.36
CA PHE A 97 -12.88 -36.93 -27.82
C PHE A 97 -11.53 -36.55 -28.43
N GLY A 98 -10.52 -36.25 -27.60
CA GLY A 98 -9.22 -35.75 -28.03
C GLY A 98 -9.14 -34.21 -28.08
N PRO A 99 -8.05 -33.65 -28.63
CA PRO A 99 -7.89 -32.21 -28.78
C PRO A 99 -9.03 -31.61 -29.59
N ASN A 100 -9.75 -30.64 -29.02
CA ASN A 100 -10.88 -30.01 -29.68
C ASN A 100 -11.02 -28.54 -29.24
N PRO A 101 -11.56 -27.66 -30.09
CA PRO A 101 -11.68 -26.23 -29.78
C PRO A 101 -12.49 -25.95 -28.50
N ILE A 102 -13.47 -26.80 -28.17
CA ILE A 102 -14.30 -26.62 -26.97
C ILE A 102 -13.46 -26.83 -25.71
N SER A 103 -12.62 -27.86 -25.68
CA SER A 103 -11.67 -28.12 -24.59
C SER A 103 -10.66 -26.99 -24.45
N ASP A 104 -10.21 -26.41 -25.56
CA ASP A 104 -9.27 -25.28 -25.53
C ASP A 104 -9.91 -24.03 -24.92
N LEU A 105 -11.16 -23.74 -25.29
CA LEU A 105 -11.94 -22.64 -24.69
C LEU A 105 -12.15 -22.86 -23.19
N ILE A 106 -12.55 -24.08 -22.78
CA ILE A 106 -12.74 -24.41 -21.36
C ILE A 106 -11.42 -24.28 -20.60
N THR A 107 -10.31 -24.76 -21.19
CA THR A 107 -8.96 -24.62 -20.60
C THR A 107 -8.59 -23.15 -20.41
N GLY A 108 -8.91 -22.29 -21.37
CA GLY A 108 -8.71 -20.84 -21.26
C GLY A 108 -9.52 -20.23 -20.11
N VAL A 109 -10.79 -20.62 -19.95
CA VAL A 109 -11.62 -20.16 -18.82
C VAL A 109 -11.07 -20.67 -17.49
N ILE A 110 -10.63 -21.93 -17.41
CA ILE A 110 -10.01 -22.49 -16.20
C ILE A 110 -8.71 -21.77 -15.86
N ALA A 111 -7.87 -21.45 -16.85
CA ALA A 111 -6.64 -20.68 -16.65
C ALA A 111 -6.91 -19.23 -16.22
N PHE A 112 -8.12 -18.71 -16.49
CA PHE A 112 -8.56 -17.41 -16.01
C PHE A 112 -8.96 -17.40 -14.52
N LEU A 113 -9.41 -18.53 -13.96
CA LEU A 113 -9.83 -18.61 -12.54
C LEU A 113 -8.73 -18.17 -11.55
N PRO A 114 -7.48 -18.68 -11.62
CA PRO A 114 -6.41 -18.22 -10.74
C PRO A 114 -6.13 -16.72 -10.86
N LYS A 115 -6.14 -16.20 -12.10
CA LYS A 115 -5.94 -14.76 -12.36
C LYS A 115 -7.06 -13.92 -11.75
N ALA A 116 -8.31 -14.38 -11.84
CA ALA A 116 -9.46 -13.73 -11.23
C ALA A 116 -9.34 -13.67 -9.71
N ILE A 117 -8.85 -14.73 -9.05
CA ILE A 117 -8.61 -14.73 -7.60
C ILE A 117 -7.58 -13.65 -7.24
N VAL A 118 -6.44 -13.60 -7.94
CA VAL A 118 -5.40 -12.57 -7.69
C VAL A 118 -5.97 -11.17 -7.93
N ALA A 119 -6.77 -10.97 -8.97
CA ALA A 119 -7.41 -9.70 -9.25
C ALA A 119 -8.38 -9.27 -8.14
N ILE A 120 -9.20 -10.19 -7.60
CA ILE A 120 -10.06 -9.91 -6.43
C ILE A 120 -9.22 -9.50 -5.22
N ILE A 121 -8.12 -10.20 -4.95
CA ILE A 121 -7.19 -9.85 -3.85
C ILE A 121 -6.64 -8.42 -4.05
N ILE A 122 -6.20 -8.08 -5.26
CA ILE A 122 -5.71 -6.73 -5.59
C ILE A 122 -6.79 -5.67 -5.31
N ILE A 123 -8.03 -5.90 -5.74
CA ILE A 123 -9.15 -4.97 -5.48
C ILE A 123 -9.37 -4.78 -3.97
N VAL A 124 -9.39 -5.86 -3.20
CA VAL A 124 -9.59 -5.81 -1.75
C VAL A 124 -8.48 -5.00 -1.08
N VAL A 125 -7.22 -5.30 -1.40
CA VAL A 125 -6.06 -4.60 -0.85
C VAL A 125 -6.06 -3.12 -1.25
N ALA A 126 -6.29 -2.81 -2.53
CA ALA A 126 -6.35 -1.43 -3.00
C ALA A 126 -7.49 -0.64 -2.35
N SER A 127 -8.65 -1.26 -2.14
CA SER A 127 -9.78 -0.64 -1.46
C SER A 127 -9.47 -0.36 0.01
N ALA A 128 -8.80 -1.28 0.70
CA ALA A 128 -8.36 -1.09 2.07
C ALA A 128 -7.35 0.06 2.19
N ILE A 129 -6.35 0.11 1.29
CA ILE A 129 -5.37 1.20 1.24
C ILE A 129 -6.06 2.53 0.93
N ALA A 130 -6.96 2.56 -0.06
CA ALA A 130 -7.70 3.76 -0.43
C ALA A 130 -8.54 4.30 0.73
N ALA A 131 -9.18 3.43 1.51
CA ALA A 131 -9.93 3.81 2.71
C ALA A 131 -9.02 4.32 3.82
N ALA A 132 -7.90 3.64 4.09
CA ALA A 132 -6.93 4.06 5.09
C ALA A 132 -6.31 5.43 4.76
N VAL A 133 -5.93 5.65 3.50
CA VAL A 133 -5.40 6.94 3.03
C VAL A 133 -6.44 8.04 3.13
N ARG A 134 -7.70 7.75 2.77
CA ARG A 134 -8.79 8.72 2.93
C ARG A 134 -8.92 9.17 4.38
N GLU A 135 -8.95 8.22 5.31
CA GLU A 135 -9.08 8.48 6.75
C GLU A 135 -7.89 9.27 7.30
N LEU A 136 -6.67 8.89 6.90
CA LEU A 136 -5.46 9.59 7.30
C LEU A 136 -5.46 11.05 6.82
N ILE A 137 -5.80 11.30 5.56
CA ILE A 137 -5.84 12.65 5.00
C ILE A 137 -6.98 13.47 5.63
N SER A 138 -8.16 12.87 5.83
CA SER A 138 -9.28 13.59 6.46
C SER A 138 -9.01 13.94 7.92
N ASN A 139 -8.27 13.10 8.65
CA ASN A 139 -7.98 13.35 10.07
C ASN A 139 -6.81 14.34 10.24
N THR A 140 -5.81 14.29 9.37
CA THR A 140 -4.66 15.20 9.41
C THR A 140 -4.99 16.59 8.86
N LEU A 141 -5.79 16.68 7.80
CA LEU A 141 -6.20 17.94 7.17
C LEU A 141 -7.63 18.35 7.54
N GLY A 142 -8.24 17.73 8.55
CA GLY A 142 -9.63 17.95 8.94
C GLY A 142 -9.95 19.38 9.38
N GLY A 143 -8.93 20.14 9.79
CA GLY A 143 -9.05 21.57 10.09
C GLY A 143 -9.12 22.48 8.85
N LEU A 144 -8.90 21.95 7.65
CA LEU A 144 -8.95 22.70 6.39
C LEU A 144 -10.21 22.33 5.60
N SER A 145 -10.89 23.34 5.03
CA SER A 145 -12.09 23.13 4.20
C SER A 145 -11.86 22.20 3.00
N TYR A 146 -10.62 22.12 2.51
CA TYR A 146 -10.22 21.30 1.36
C TYR A 146 -9.77 19.88 1.74
N GLY A 147 -9.53 19.58 3.03
CA GLY A 147 -8.97 18.29 3.47
C GLY A 147 -9.81 17.09 3.03
N LYS A 148 -11.13 17.21 3.11
CA LYS A 148 -12.07 16.15 2.68
C LYS A 148 -12.09 15.94 1.17
N VAL A 149 -11.94 17.01 0.39
CA VAL A 149 -11.87 16.92 -1.08
C VAL A 149 -10.57 16.22 -1.49
N LEU A 150 -9.46 16.62 -0.90
CA LEU A 150 -8.15 16.01 -1.18
C LEU A 150 -8.11 14.53 -0.78
N ALA A 151 -8.68 14.19 0.38
CA ALA A 151 -8.82 12.80 0.83
C ALA A 151 -9.63 11.95 -0.16
N ASN A 152 -10.74 12.47 -0.66
CA ASN A 152 -11.57 11.78 -1.66
C ASN A 152 -10.82 11.58 -2.98
N ILE A 153 -10.12 12.61 -3.49
CA ILE A 153 -9.36 12.52 -4.74
C ILE A 153 -8.26 11.47 -4.61
N ALA A 154 -7.49 11.49 -3.53
CA ALA A 154 -6.43 10.52 -3.27
C ALA A 154 -6.99 9.08 -3.19
N SER A 155 -8.10 8.90 -2.47
CA SER A 155 -8.78 7.61 -2.34
C SER A 155 -9.25 7.06 -3.68
N ILE A 156 -9.92 7.90 -4.49
CA ILE A 156 -10.40 7.54 -5.83
C ILE A 156 -9.23 7.20 -6.74
N PHE A 157 -8.13 7.94 -6.66
CA PHE A 157 -6.94 7.69 -7.47
C PHE A 157 -6.33 6.32 -7.13
N ILE A 158 -6.14 6.01 -5.84
CA ILE A 158 -5.62 4.71 -5.38
C ILE A 158 -6.56 3.58 -5.80
N LEU A 159 -7.87 3.76 -5.63
CA LEU A 159 -8.87 2.77 -6.04
C LEU A 159 -8.83 2.55 -7.55
N GLY A 160 -8.73 3.62 -8.34
CA GLY A 160 -8.62 3.57 -9.80
C GLY A 160 -7.37 2.81 -10.25
N LEU A 161 -6.22 3.05 -9.62
CA LEU A 161 -5.00 2.29 -9.87
C LEU A 161 -5.16 0.81 -9.51
N GLY A 162 -5.82 0.51 -8.39
CA GLY A 162 -6.15 -0.86 -7.98
C GLY A 162 -7.03 -1.58 -8.98
N ILE A 163 -8.07 -0.92 -9.50
CA ILE A 163 -8.95 -1.45 -10.54
C ILE A 163 -8.15 -1.74 -11.82
N ILE A 164 -7.33 -0.80 -12.27
CA ILE A 164 -6.47 -0.97 -13.43
C ILE A 164 -5.52 -2.16 -13.24
N ALA A 165 -4.87 -2.27 -12.07
CA ALA A 165 -3.99 -3.39 -11.75
C ALA A 165 -4.72 -4.74 -11.78
N ALA A 166 -5.95 -4.80 -11.24
CA ALA A 166 -6.78 -5.99 -11.27
C ALA A 166 -7.21 -6.38 -12.70
N LEU A 167 -7.57 -5.39 -13.54
CA LEU A 167 -7.88 -5.62 -14.96
C LEU A 167 -6.67 -6.15 -15.73
N ASN A 168 -5.49 -5.58 -15.48
CA ASN A 168 -4.23 -6.03 -16.07
C ASN A 168 -3.87 -7.45 -15.62
N GLN A 169 -4.10 -7.80 -14.35
CA GLN A 169 -3.87 -9.15 -13.82
C GLN A 169 -4.71 -10.21 -14.54
N VAL A 170 -5.95 -9.85 -14.85
CA VAL A 170 -6.88 -10.69 -15.63
C VAL A 170 -6.44 -10.80 -17.10
N GLY A 171 -5.78 -9.78 -17.64
CA GLY A 171 -5.39 -9.70 -19.05
C GLY A 171 -6.47 -9.12 -19.94
N ILE A 172 -7.51 -8.48 -19.37
CA ILE A 172 -8.54 -7.80 -20.15
C ILE A 172 -8.01 -6.42 -20.56
N ALA A 173 -8.09 -6.13 -21.86
CA ALA A 173 -7.84 -4.81 -22.44
C ALA A 173 -6.50 -4.17 -22.07
N THR A 174 -5.45 -4.98 -21.82
CA THR A 174 -4.12 -4.49 -21.44
C THR A 174 -3.51 -3.53 -22.47
N THR A 175 -3.88 -3.69 -23.74
CA THR A 175 -3.49 -2.83 -24.86
C THR A 175 -4.05 -1.41 -24.78
N VAL A 176 -5.17 -1.21 -24.08
CA VAL A 176 -5.79 0.11 -23.89
C VAL A 176 -5.52 0.63 -22.48
N THR A 177 -5.68 -0.23 -21.48
CA THR A 177 -5.56 0.14 -20.06
C THR A 177 -4.12 0.52 -19.69
N THR A 178 -3.10 -0.19 -20.18
CA THR A 178 -1.70 0.09 -19.81
C THR A 178 -1.21 1.43 -20.37
N PRO A 179 -1.44 1.76 -21.66
CA PRO A 179 -1.08 3.08 -22.17
C PRO A 179 -1.81 4.23 -21.48
N VAL A 180 -3.09 4.05 -21.16
CA VAL A 180 -3.87 5.06 -20.40
C VAL A 180 -3.26 5.30 -19.02
N LEU A 181 -2.88 4.24 -18.32
CA LEU A 181 -2.20 4.36 -17.02
C LEU A 181 -0.89 5.15 -17.14
N ILE A 182 -0.04 4.77 -18.11
CA ILE A 182 1.23 5.46 -18.36
C ILE A 182 0.97 6.94 -18.69
N ALA A 183 -0.01 7.25 -19.54
CA ALA A 183 -0.33 8.61 -19.92
C ALA A 183 -0.81 9.46 -18.73
N VAL A 184 -1.69 8.92 -17.89
CA VAL A 184 -2.17 9.60 -16.67
C VAL A 184 -1.01 9.84 -15.70
N LEU A 185 -0.19 8.83 -15.43
CA LEU A 185 0.97 8.97 -14.54
C LEU A 185 2.00 9.95 -15.11
N ALA A 186 2.28 9.89 -16.42
CA ALA A 186 3.18 10.81 -17.11
C ALA A 186 2.64 12.25 -17.09
N THR A 187 1.32 12.44 -17.17
CA THR A 187 0.70 13.77 -17.08
C THR A 187 0.85 14.34 -15.67
N ILE A 188 0.56 13.54 -14.63
CA ILE A 188 0.74 13.96 -13.23
C ILE A 188 2.21 14.26 -12.95
N ALA A 189 3.12 13.36 -13.36
CA ALA A 189 4.56 13.57 -13.21
C ALA A 189 5.01 14.83 -13.97
N GLY A 190 4.53 15.03 -15.19
CA GLY A 190 4.81 16.22 -15.99
C GLY A 190 4.35 17.51 -15.30
N ILE A 191 3.13 17.54 -14.77
CA ILE A 191 2.60 18.68 -14.02
C ILE A 191 3.45 18.95 -12.77
N LEU A 192 3.85 17.91 -12.04
CA LEU A 192 4.70 18.06 -10.85
C LEU A 192 6.10 18.56 -11.20
N ILE A 193 6.73 17.98 -12.22
CA ILE A 193 8.06 18.37 -12.71
C ILE A 193 8.04 19.83 -13.17
N VAL A 194 7.04 20.24 -13.94
CA VAL A 194 6.92 21.63 -14.44
C VAL A 194 6.53 22.60 -13.32
N GLY A 195 5.60 22.23 -12.45
CA GLY A 195 5.12 23.09 -11.36
C GLY A 195 6.18 23.33 -10.28
N VAL A 196 6.80 22.26 -9.78
CA VAL A 196 7.85 22.34 -8.76
C VAL A 196 9.17 22.81 -9.39
N GLY A 197 9.54 22.24 -10.53
CA GLY A 197 10.82 22.53 -11.21
C GLY A 197 10.86 23.85 -11.96
N GLY A 198 9.72 24.41 -12.39
CA GLY A 198 9.65 25.72 -13.05
C GLY A 198 9.28 26.88 -12.12
N GLY A 199 8.42 26.63 -11.12
CA GLY A 199 7.95 27.66 -10.19
C GLY A 199 8.94 28.02 -9.07
N LEU A 200 9.78 27.07 -8.63
CA LEU A 200 10.73 27.29 -7.54
C LEU A 200 12.10 27.80 -8.00
N VAL A 201 12.36 27.89 -9.33
CA VAL A 201 13.66 28.35 -9.84
C VAL A 201 13.97 29.76 -9.36
N ARG A 202 13.01 30.68 -9.45
CA ARG A 202 13.21 32.08 -9.02
C ARG A 202 13.45 32.25 -7.51
N PRO A 203 12.63 31.69 -6.60
CA PRO A 203 12.90 31.79 -5.16
C PRO A 203 14.14 31.01 -4.72
N MET A 204 14.56 29.99 -5.47
CA MET A 204 15.81 29.29 -5.20
C MET A 204 17.00 30.16 -5.66
N GLN A 205 16.94 30.78 -6.84
CA GLN A 205 17.95 31.75 -7.30
C GLN A 205 18.21 32.85 -6.26
N SER A 206 17.16 33.47 -5.71
CA SER A 206 17.33 34.53 -4.71
C SER A 206 17.95 34.06 -3.38
N ARG A 207 17.69 32.81 -2.96
CA ARG A 207 18.34 32.22 -1.77
C ARG A 207 19.81 31.91 -2.00
N TRP A 208 20.17 31.44 -3.20
CA TRP A 208 21.56 31.21 -3.57
C TRP A 208 22.34 32.52 -3.69
N GLU A 209 21.72 33.56 -4.22
CA GLU A 209 22.30 34.92 -4.28
C GLU A 209 22.63 35.43 -2.86
N GLN A 210 21.71 35.30 -1.90
CA GLN A 210 21.97 35.69 -0.50
C GLN A 210 23.09 34.88 0.18
N TYR A 211 23.16 33.57 -0.09
CA TYR A 211 24.24 32.72 0.44
C TYR A 211 25.60 33.10 -0.14
N LEU A 212 25.66 33.35 -1.45
CA LEU A 212 26.87 33.78 -2.14
C LEU A 212 27.32 35.17 -1.68
N GLU A 213 26.38 36.06 -1.39
CA GLU A 213 26.66 37.42 -0.90
C GLU A 213 27.13 37.43 0.56
N THR A 214 26.59 36.53 1.39
CA THR A 214 27.09 36.35 2.76
C THR A 214 28.51 35.79 2.74
N MET A 215 28.79 34.79 1.91
CA MET A 215 30.14 34.26 1.71
C MET A 215 31.11 35.31 1.14
N SER A 216 30.66 36.16 0.21
CA SER A 216 31.52 37.21 -0.35
C SER A 216 31.84 38.30 0.68
N GLN A 217 30.88 38.69 1.53
CA GLN A 217 31.11 39.64 2.62
C GLN A 217 31.97 39.05 3.76
N GLU A 218 31.79 37.77 4.09
CA GLU A 218 32.66 37.05 5.03
C GLU A 218 34.08 36.90 4.48
N SER A 219 34.25 36.64 3.18
CA SER A 219 35.57 36.58 2.55
C SER A 219 36.35 37.89 2.69
N GLY A 220 35.66 39.04 2.66
CA GLY A 220 36.26 40.36 2.90
C GLY A 220 36.70 40.55 4.36
N ARG A 221 35.88 40.10 5.33
CA ARG A 221 36.22 40.17 6.76
C ARG A 221 37.31 39.19 7.16
N ILE A 222 37.27 37.96 6.65
CA ILE A 222 38.33 36.95 6.84
C ILE A 222 39.65 37.46 6.25
N ARG A 223 39.62 38.09 5.08
CA ARG A 223 40.83 38.69 4.46
C ARG A 223 41.39 39.88 5.26
N ALA A 224 40.54 40.64 5.96
CA ALA A 224 40.98 41.71 6.86
C ALA A 224 41.50 41.15 8.20
N GLN A 225 40.88 40.10 8.72
CA GLN A 225 41.27 39.43 9.97
C GLN A 225 42.59 38.65 9.80
N VAL A 226 42.85 38.10 8.60
CA VAL A 226 44.13 37.47 8.24
C VAL A 226 45.26 38.50 8.08
N GLN A 227 44.96 39.75 7.73
CA GLN A 227 45.95 40.83 7.68
C GLN A 227 46.27 41.44 9.07
N GLN A 228 45.36 41.29 10.03
CA GLN A 228 45.53 41.79 11.41
C GLN A 228 45.95 40.68 12.39
N ALA A 229 45.88 39.41 11.99
CA ALA A 229 46.40 38.31 12.78
C ALA A 229 47.93 38.43 12.85
N PRO A 230 48.52 38.46 14.06
CA PRO A 230 49.97 38.49 14.22
C PRO A 230 50.57 37.30 13.46
N SER A 231 51.73 37.52 12.85
CA SER A 231 52.34 36.49 12.01
C SER A 231 52.53 35.20 12.82
N VAL A 232 52.38 34.04 12.16
CA VAL A 232 52.48 32.72 12.82
C VAL A 232 53.77 32.59 13.66
N GLY A 233 54.83 33.31 13.28
CA GLY A 233 56.08 33.40 14.04
C GLY A 233 56.01 34.20 15.34
N GLU A 234 55.24 35.29 15.41
CA GLU A 234 55.04 36.07 16.65
C GLU A 234 54.15 35.32 17.65
N GLN A 235 53.13 34.61 17.14
CA GLN A 235 52.28 33.74 17.96
C GLN A 235 53.09 32.59 18.57
N ALA A 236 53.99 31.99 17.80
CA ALA A 236 54.88 30.93 18.28
C ALA A 236 55.87 31.43 19.35
N ARG A 237 56.35 32.68 19.25
CA ARG A 237 57.23 33.29 20.27
C ARG A 237 56.47 33.57 21.56
N ALA A 238 55.30 34.21 21.48
CA ALA A 238 54.47 34.50 22.66
C ALA A 238 54.00 33.23 23.40
N ALA A 239 53.73 32.14 22.66
CA ALA A 239 53.41 30.84 23.26
C ALA A 239 54.62 30.23 23.98
N ARG A 240 55.82 30.40 23.44
CA ARG A 240 57.07 29.92 24.05
C ARG A 240 57.41 30.67 25.33
N ASP A 241 57.23 32.00 25.33
CA ASP A 241 57.46 32.84 26.51
C ASP A 241 56.47 32.54 27.66
N ARG A 242 55.21 32.22 27.34
CA ARG A 242 54.22 31.75 28.33
C ARG A 242 54.59 30.39 28.94
N PHE A 243 55.15 29.50 28.14
CA PHE A 243 55.62 28.20 28.62
C PHE A 243 56.82 28.35 29.56
N ASP A 244 57.80 29.20 29.23
CA ASP A 244 58.97 29.42 30.10
C ASP A 244 58.62 30.15 31.41
N GLY A 245 57.68 31.09 31.40
CA GLY A 245 57.24 31.80 32.62
C GLY A 245 56.53 30.91 33.64
N SER A 246 55.90 29.82 33.19
CA SER A 246 55.16 28.90 34.07
C SER A 246 56.03 27.91 34.85
N GLN A 247 57.30 27.72 34.48
CA GLN A 247 58.21 26.81 35.21
C GLN A 247 58.86 27.46 36.44
N GLN A 248 58.89 28.77 36.54
CA GLN A 248 59.64 29.47 37.60
C GLN A 248 58.85 29.67 38.91
N GLY A 249 57.54 29.37 38.92
CA GLY A 249 56.67 29.51 40.10
C GLY A 249 56.51 28.27 40.99
N SER A 250 57.03 27.11 40.58
CA SER A 250 56.66 25.82 41.21
C SER A 250 57.70 25.23 42.19
N GLN A 251 58.66 26.03 42.69
CA GLN A 251 59.64 25.59 43.70
C GLN A 251 59.59 26.47 44.95
N ARG A 252 58.52 26.40 45.76
CA ARG A 252 58.61 26.72 47.19
C ARG A 252 57.47 26.12 48.02
N GLY A 253 57.78 25.00 48.68
CA GLY A 253 57.14 24.45 49.89
C GLY A 253 55.76 23.77 49.71
N GLU A 254 55.39 22.72 50.42
CA GLU A 254 56.08 21.70 51.23
C GLU A 254 55.02 20.62 51.55
N VAL A 255 55.51 19.39 51.74
CA VAL A 255 54.92 18.15 52.29
C VAL A 255 53.61 18.22 53.10
N GLY A 256 52.67 17.31 52.83
CA GLY A 256 51.53 17.02 53.73
C GLY A 256 50.50 16.08 53.11
N GLU A 257 50.59 14.81 53.46
CA GLU A 257 49.78 13.68 53.00
C GLU A 257 48.36 13.68 53.62
N GLU A 258 47.32 13.72 52.79
CA GLU A 258 45.99 13.19 53.13
C GLU A 258 45.21 12.89 51.85
N VAL A 259 44.90 11.62 51.62
CA VAL A 259 44.08 11.12 50.50
C VAL A 259 42.63 11.07 50.94
N PRO A 260 41.69 11.85 50.33
CA PRO A 260 40.28 11.58 50.45
C PRO A 260 39.80 10.68 49.29
N ALA A 261 38.97 9.71 49.64
CA ALA A 261 38.28 8.77 48.76
C ALA A 261 37.48 9.46 47.63
N PRO A 262 37.15 8.76 46.52
CA PRO A 262 36.42 9.35 45.40
C PRO A 262 34.98 9.65 45.80
N VAL A 263 34.67 10.94 45.96
CA VAL A 263 33.29 11.39 46.12
C VAL A 263 32.60 11.35 44.75
N GLN A 264 31.75 10.34 44.60
CA GLN A 264 30.63 10.38 43.67
C GLN A 264 29.80 11.63 43.96
N ALA A 265 29.74 12.56 43.01
CA ALA A 265 28.70 13.58 42.90
C ALA A 265 27.99 13.27 41.56
N GLN A 266 26.77 12.77 41.50
CA GLN A 266 25.57 13.32 42.15
C GLN A 266 25.48 14.84 41.92
N ALA A 267 25.41 15.21 40.64
CA ALA A 267 24.98 16.52 40.17
C ALA A 267 24.26 16.38 38.82
N ASN A 268 23.25 15.50 38.79
CA ASN A 268 22.30 15.34 37.67
C ASN A 268 20.87 15.15 38.21
N ALA A 269 20.51 15.88 39.27
CA ALA A 269 19.18 15.80 39.89
C ALA A 269 18.48 17.16 40.08
N ASP A 270 19.12 18.29 39.76
CA ASP A 270 18.55 19.63 39.99
C ASP A 270 17.94 20.30 38.75
N PHE A 271 17.76 19.57 37.63
CA PHE A 271 17.16 20.16 36.42
C PHE A 271 15.64 19.94 36.29
N TYR A 272 14.97 19.37 37.31
CA TYR A 272 13.53 19.05 37.25
C TYR A 272 12.66 19.73 38.32
N HIS A 273 13.09 20.88 38.85
CA HIS A 273 12.23 21.73 39.69
C HIS A 273 12.12 23.14 39.14
N ASP A 274 11.39 23.29 38.03
CA ASP A 274 10.65 24.53 37.74
C ASP A 274 9.54 24.27 36.71
N ARG A 275 8.40 23.77 37.21
CA ARG A 275 7.10 23.94 36.56
C ARG A 275 6.13 24.50 37.60
N PRO A 276 5.55 25.70 37.39
CA PRO A 276 4.48 26.17 38.26
C PRO A 276 3.22 25.32 38.03
N LEU A 277 2.81 24.58 39.07
CA LEU A 277 1.46 24.05 39.22
C LEU A 277 0.57 25.18 39.76
N GLY A 278 -0.33 25.71 38.94
CA GLY A 278 -1.29 26.72 39.37
C GLY A 278 -2.48 26.80 38.41
N GLY A 279 -3.65 26.31 38.86
CA GLY A 279 -4.90 26.39 38.12
C GLY A 279 -5.94 25.36 38.57
N ALA A 280 -6.23 25.31 39.87
CA ALA A 280 -7.39 24.59 40.37
C ALA A 280 -8.67 25.20 39.77
N THR A 281 -9.40 24.39 39.01
CA THR A 281 -10.70 24.74 38.45
C THR A 281 -11.69 24.82 39.60
N GLN A 282 -12.12 26.02 39.92
CA GLN A 282 -13.10 26.31 40.96
C GLN A 282 -14.49 25.92 40.43
N ALA A 283 -15.07 24.90 41.05
CA ALA A 283 -16.46 24.54 40.89
C ALA A 283 -17.32 25.75 41.30
N THR A 284 -18.04 26.32 40.33
CA THR A 284 -19.07 27.33 40.57
C THR A 284 -20.41 26.61 40.59
N ASP A 285 -20.89 26.38 41.80
CA ASP A 285 -22.28 26.09 42.10
C ASP A 285 -23.06 27.41 42.00
N VAL A 286 -23.98 27.51 41.03
CA VAL A 286 -24.94 28.61 40.92
C VAL A 286 -26.29 28.02 40.49
N ASP A 287 -27.12 27.88 41.51
CA ASP A 287 -28.57 27.80 41.50
C ASP A 287 -29.23 28.93 40.68
N GLY A 288 -30.37 28.65 40.05
CA GLY A 288 -31.26 29.71 39.56
C GLY A 288 -31.95 29.49 38.21
N GLY A 289 -33.12 28.84 38.23
CA GLY A 289 -34.37 29.47 37.79
C GLY A 289 -34.74 29.54 36.30
N TYR A 290 -35.89 28.92 35.99
CA TYR A 290 -36.97 29.41 35.13
C TYR A 290 -36.63 30.16 33.83
N ASP A 291 -36.92 29.55 32.67
CA ASP A 291 -37.96 30.10 31.79
C ASP A 291 -38.46 29.06 30.78
N ALA A 292 -39.77 28.86 30.75
CA ALA A 292 -40.46 28.09 29.75
C ALA A 292 -41.64 28.94 29.31
N ARG A 293 -41.53 29.57 28.14
CA ARG A 293 -42.66 30.22 27.47
C ARG A 293 -42.38 30.53 25.98
N HIS A 294 -43.41 30.17 25.21
CA HIS A 294 -43.76 30.55 23.84
C HIS A 294 -43.19 29.71 22.67
#